data_AF-A0A174ZFF7-F1
#
_entry.id   AF-A0A174ZFF7-F1
#
_cell.length_a   1.000
_cell.length_b   1.000
_cell.length_c   1.000
_cell.angle_alpha   90.00
_cell.angle_beta   90.00
_cell.angle_gamma   90.00
#
_symmetry.space_group_name_H-M   'P 1'
#
loop_
_entity.id
_entity.type
_entity.pdbx_description
1 polymer ?
#
loop_
_entity_poly.entity_id
_entity_poly.type
_entity_poly.pdbx_seq_one_letter_code
_entity_poly.pdbx_strand_id
1 'polypeptide(L)'
;MSNKQVKNTSPTRERASAPGVRASVTIEAAFAVPLFMFAVLSLIFLIEIQSIRGCIHAAGSDAAKQAAESTAVLPVLNTIQLKSDLVNLIGEERIERSILNGGTSAISCWKSYWIPGTEEINVVIEYKIKIPVPLLKSPSVKLKDEFKVSAWNGYQKDRKENEDGQIVYITEKGTVWHSDYQCSYLQLSIQYVQYSELQNMRNEGGGKYHKCEQCVYGQAMNGVYITSYGNRYHNSLNCSSLKRTIRAVHKSEVAGRGGCSKCAK
;
A
#
# COMPACT_ATOMS: atom_id res chain seq x y z
N MET A 1 25.43 94.57 53.07
CA MET A 1 26.16 93.72 52.12
C MET A 1 26.67 92.53 52.92
N SER A 2 25.97 91.39 53.01
CA SER A 2 25.90 90.31 52.00
C SER A 2 27.30 89.99 51.44
N ASN A 3 27.86 88.77 51.53
CA ASN A 3 27.18 87.52 51.24
C ASN A 3 28.06 86.31 51.68
N LYS A 4 27.41 85.35 52.33
CA LYS A 4 27.57 83.88 52.24
C LYS A 4 28.93 83.22 52.49
N GLN A 5 29.03 82.60 53.67
CA GLN A 5 29.80 81.36 53.87
C GLN A 5 29.22 80.25 52.97
N VAL A 6 30.04 79.74 52.05
CA VAL A 6 29.72 78.56 51.26
C VAL A 6 29.99 77.33 52.12
N LYS A 7 28.92 76.73 52.68
CA LYS A 7 28.95 75.37 53.20
C LYS A 7 29.13 74.42 52.02
N ASN A 8 30.31 73.83 51.89
CA ASN A 8 30.52 72.70 50.98
C ASN A 8 29.80 71.46 51.53
N THR A 9 28.52 71.32 51.18
CA THR A 9 27.81 70.05 51.26
C THR A 9 28.43 69.11 50.23
N SER A 10 29.19 68.13 50.70
CA SER A 10 29.55 66.96 49.88
C SER A 10 28.28 66.35 49.32
N PRO A 11 28.17 66.07 48.01
CA PRO A 11 27.07 65.26 47.53
C PRO A 11 27.35 63.85 48.06
N THR A 12 26.57 63.43 49.04
CA THR A 12 26.37 62.01 49.31
C THR A 12 25.86 61.42 48.00
N ARG A 13 26.76 60.88 47.18
CA ARG A 13 26.39 59.97 46.11
C ARG A 13 25.76 58.79 46.83
N GLU A 14 24.44 58.79 46.95
CA GLU A 14 23.68 57.56 47.09
C GLU A 14 24.08 56.70 45.91
N ARG A 15 25.08 55.83 46.13
CA ARG A 15 25.16 54.61 45.36
C ARG A 15 23.88 53.88 45.73
N ALA A 16 22.93 53.85 44.82
CA ALA A 16 21.93 52.81 44.80
C ALA A 16 22.69 51.48 44.65
N SER A 17 23.19 50.94 45.76
CA SER A 17 23.52 49.52 45.83
C SER A 17 22.20 48.81 45.65
N ALA A 18 21.93 48.40 44.41
CA ALA A 18 20.88 47.46 44.13
C ALA A 18 21.08 46.25 45.07
N PRO A 19 20.07 45.83 45.84
CA PRO A 19 20.16 44.63 46.65
C PRO A 19 20.54 43.46 45.74
N GLY A 20 21.47 42.62 46.21
CA GLY A 20 22.14 41.56 45.44
C GLY A 20 21.30 40.98 44.31
N VAL A 21 21.75 41.24 43.08
CA VAL A 21 21.09 40.79 41.86
C VAL A 21 21.05 39.26 41.87
N ARG A 22 19.85 38.69 42.02
CA ARG A 22 19.60 37.29 41.66
C ARG A 22 19.74 37.19 40.14
N ALA A 23 20.96 37.00 39.66
CA ALA A 23 21.27 36.75 38.25
C ALA A 23 20.78 35.37 37.77
N SER A 24 19.95 34.66 38.55
CA SER A 24 19.45 33.32 38.25
C SER A 24 18.65 33.28 36.95
N VAL A 25 17.82 34.29 36.69
CA VAL A 25 16.97 34.34 35.48
C VAL A 25 17.82 34.39 34.20
N THR A 26 18.95 35.09 34.21
CA THR A 26 19.84 35.19 33.04
C THR A 26 20.65 33.92 32.82
N ILE A 27 21.11 33.28 33.91
CA ILE A 27 21.84 32.00 33.85
C ILE A 27 20.90 30.89 33.37
N GLU A 28 19.70 30.81 33.94
CA GLU A 28 18.66 29.86 33.53
C GLU A 28 18.32 30.03 32.04
N ALA A 29 18.11 31.27 31.56
CA ALA A 29 17.84 31.54 30.15
C ALA A 29 19.03 31.16 29.23
N ALA A 30 20.27 31.40 29.67
CA ALA A 30 21.48 31.08 28.91
C ALA A 30 21.66 29.57 28.68
N PHE A 31 21.13 28.71 29.54
CA PHE A 31 21.12 27.25 29.34
C PHE A 31 19.82 26.72 28.74
N ALA A 32 18.67 27.28 29.14
CA ALA A 32 17.36 26.82 28.70
C ALA A 32 17.16 27.04 27.19
N VAL A 33 17.56 28.19 26.64
CA VAL A 33 17.37 28.51 25.22
C VAL A 33 18.19 27.58 24.31
N PRO A 34 19.51 27.39 24.50
CA PRO A 34 20.27 26.44 23.69
C PRO A 34 19.78 24.99 23.82
N LEU A 35 19.38 24.55 25.02
CA LEU A 35 18.85 23.20 25.22
C LEU A 35 17.53 23.00 24.48
N PHE A 36 16.64 23.99 24.55
CA PHE A 36 15.37 23.97 23.80
C PHE A 36 15.61 23.92 22.29
N MET A 37 16.50 24.77 21.77
CA MET A 37 16.84 24.77 20.34
C MET A 37 17.47 23.45 19.91
N PHE A 38 18.37 22.89 20.72
CA PHE A 38 18.96 21.57 20.47
C PHE A 38 17.89 20.47 20.43
N ALA A 39 16.91 20.50 21.33
CA ALA A 39 15.80 19.55 21.34
C ALA A 39 14.95 19.68 20.07
N VAL A 40 14.59 20.90 19.65
CA VAL A 40 13.83 21.15 18.41
C VAL A 40 14.60 20.66 17.18
N LEU A 41 15.89 20.97 17.06
CA LEU A 41 16.73 20.49 15.96
C LEU A 41 16.85 18.96 15.95
N SER A 42 16.96 18.35 17.12
CA SER A 42 16.99 16.88 17.25
C SER A 42 15.67 16.27 16.78
N LEU A 43 14.53 16.87 17.11
CA LEU A 43 13.21 16.42 16.64
C LEU A 43 13.08 16.54 15.12
N ILE A 44 13.48 17.68 14.54
CA ILE A 44 13.50 17.87 13.08
C ILE A 44 14.34 16.78 12.41
N PHE A 45 15.52 16.51 12.94
CA PHE A 45 16.41 15.48 12.42
C PHE A 45 15.81 14.07 12.53
N LEU A 46 15.16 13.74 13.64
CA LEU A 46 14.45 12.47 13.79
C LEU A 46 13.33 12.32 12.76
N ILE A 47 12.55 13.38 12.52
CA ILE A 47 11.50 13.39 11.50
C ILE A 47 12.11 13.16 10.11
N GLU A 48 13.24 13.79 9.81
CA GLU A 48 13.92 13.64 8.53
C GLU A 48 14.45 12.22 8.31
N ILE A 49 15.01 11.59 9.35
CA ILE A 49 15.39 10.17 9.32
C ILE A 49 14.17 9.29 9.02
N GLN A 50 13.05 9.50 9.71
CA GLN A 50 11.85 8.70 9.48
C GLN A 50 11.23 8.94 8.10
N SER A 51 11.28 10.17 7.60
CA SER A 51 10.83 10.53 6.26
C SER A 51 11.62 9.77 5.20
N ILE A 52 12.96 9.76 5.29
CA ILE A 52 13.81 9.01 4.36
C ILE A 52 13.57 7.51 4.49
N ARG A 53 13.48 7.00 5.71
CA ARG A 53 13.22 5.57 5.93
C ARG A 53 11.90 5.16 5.29
N GLY A 54 10.83 5.94 5.50
CA GLY A 54 9.52 5.70 4.89
C GLY A 54 9.56 5.76 3.37
N CYS A 55 10.27 6.73 2.79
CA CYS A 55 10.40 6.83 1.34
C CYS A 55 11.22 5.69 0.72
N ILE A 56 12.34 5.30 1.35
CA ILE A 56 13.14 4.16 0.90
C ILE A 56 12.34 2.86 1.02
N HIS A 57 11.60 2.67 2.11
CA HIS A 57 10.77 1.48 2.30
C HIS A 57 9.66 1.39 1.25
N ALA A 58 8.91 2.48 1.05
CA ALA A 58 7.82 2.52 0.07
C ALA A 58 8.32 2.32 -1.37
N ALA A 59 9.33 3.10 -1.79
CA ALA A 59 9.92 2.97 -3.12
C ALA A 59 10.59 1.61 -3.32
N GLY A 60 11.25 1.07 -2.29
CA GLY A 60 11.83 -0.26 -2.30
C GLY A 60 10.77 -1.35 -2.48
N SER A 61 9.63 -1.23 -1.79
CA SER A 61 8.51 -2.16 -1.92
C SER A 61 7.92 -2.13 -3.33
N ASP A 62 7.72 -0.94 -3.90
CA ASP A 62 7.17 -0.81 -5.26
C ASP A 62 8.16 -1.23 -6.35
N ALA A 63 9.46 -0.94 -6.19
CA ALA A 63 10.50 -1.46 -7.07
C ALA A 63 10.59 -3.00 -6.97
N ALA A 64 10.42 -3.57 -5.78
CA ALA A 64 10.39 -5.01 -5.59
C ALA A 64 9.18 -5.68 -6.23
N LYS A 65 8.02 -5.02 -6.28
CA LYS A 65 6.84 -5.51 -7.03
C LYS A 65 7.11 -5.55 -8.53
N GLN A 66 7.73 -4.51 -9.10
CA GLN A 66 8.15 -4.51 -10.51
C GLN A 66 9.19 -5.59 -10.79
N ALA A 67 10.13 -5.79 -9.86
CA ALA A 67 11.09 -6.88 -9.93
C ALA A 67 10.39 -8.26 -9.84
N ALA A 68 9.34 -8.41 -9.02
CA ALA A 68 8.54 -9.63 -8.93
C ALA A 68 7.82 -9.98 -10.24
N GLU A 69 7.31 -8.98 -10.97
CA GLU A 69 6.70 -9.17 -12.29
C GLU A 69 7.72 -9.66 -13.33
N SER A 70 8.90 -9.03 -13.38
CA SER A 70 9.97 -9.45 -14.30
C SER A 70 10.58 -10.81 -13.93
N THR A 71 10.66 -11.11 -12.63
CA THR A 71 11.21 -12.39 -12.13
C THR A 71 10.29 -13.57 -12.44
N ALA A 72 8.99 -13.33 -12.65
CA ALA A 72 8.05 -14.35 -13.10
C ALA A 72 8.37 -14.90 -14.51
N VAL A 73 9.03 -14.10 -15.36
CA VAL A 73 9.46 -14.53 -16.70
C VAL A 73 10.85 -15.17 -16.65
N LEU A 74 11.77 -14.58 -15.88
CA LEU A 74 13.13 -15.08 -15.70
C LEU A 74 13.47 -15.07 -14.21
N PRO A 75 13.75 -16.21 -13.54
CA PRO A 75 13.94 -16.31 -12.09
C PRO A 75 15.31 -15.77 -11.62
N VAL A 76 15.66 -14.56 -12.04
CA VAL A 76 16.91 -13.87 -11.77
C VAL A 76 16.60 -12.44 -11.37
N LEU A 77 17.05 -12.04 -10.18
CA LEU A 77 16.90 -10.67 -9.71
C LEU A 77 18.03 -9.78 -10.24
N ASN A 78 17.68 -8.74 -11.00
CA ASN A 78 18.63 -7.70 -11.38
C ASN A 78 18.69 -6.60 -10.31
N THR A 79 19.71 -6.65 -9.45
CA THR A 79 19.87 -5.67 -8.35
C THR A 79 20.21 -4.26 -8.84
N ILE A 80 20.77 -4.11 -10.05
CA ILE A 80 21.07 -2.80 -10.66
C ILE A 80 19.75 -2.15 -11.09
N GLN A 81 18.88 -2.90 -11.77
CA GLN A 81 17.55 -2.44 -12.15
C GLN A 81 16.72 -2.10 -10.91
N LEU A 82 16.73 -2.96 -9.89
CA LEU A 82 16.04 -2.72 -8.62
C LEU A 82 16.48 -1.39 -7.96
N LYS A 83 17.78 -1.08 -7.97
CA LYS A 83 18.30 0.21 -7.49
C LYS A 83 17.80 1.37 -8.35
N SER A 84 17.87 1.22 -9.67
CA SER A 84 17.43 2.25 -10.63
C SER A 84 15.95 2.59 -10.43
N ASP A 85 15.09 1.59 -10.34
CA ASP A 85 13.64 1.76 -10.15
C ASP A 85 13.35 2.43 -8.80
N LEU A 86 14.02 2.02 -7.73
CA LEU A 86 13.93 2.67 -6.41
C LEU A 86 14.31 4.15 -6.49
N VAL A 87 15.45 4.48 -7.12
CA VAL A 87 15.92 5.87 -7.25
C VAL A 87 14.93 6.70 -8.07
N ASN A 88 14.39 6.15 -9.17
CA ASN A 88 13.39 6.80 -10.00
C ASN A 88 12.08 7.09 -9.25
N LEU A 89 11.61 6.13 -8.42
CA LEU A 89 10.39 6.27 -7.62
C LEU A 89 10.53 7.35 -6.54
N ILE A 90 11.72 7.52 -5.94
CA ILE A 90 11.97 8.59 -4.96
C ILE A 90 12.21 9.94 -5.66
N GLY A 91 12.89 9.91 -6.81
CA GLY A 91 13.38 11.06 -7.55
C GLY A 91 14.82 11.43 -7.18
N GLU A 92 15.69 11.51 -8.19
CA GLU A 92 17.12 11.84 -8.00
C GLU A 92 17.32 13.20 -7.32
N GLU A 93 16.61 14.24 -7.78
CA GLU A 93 16.71 15.59 -7.19
C GLU A 93 16.40 15.59 -5.69
N ARG A 94 15.39 14.79 -5.28
CA ARG A 94 14.98 14.66 -3.88
C ARG A 94 16.04 13.92 -3.06
N ILE A 95 16.64 12.87 -3.63
CA ILE A 95 17.73 12.12 -3.00
C ILE A 95 18.97 13.01 -2.80
N GLU A 96 19.36 13.77 -3.82
CA GLU A 96 20.56 14.63 -3.77
C GLU A 96 20.42 15.78 -2.77
N ARG A 97 19.19 16.25 -2.52
CA ARG A 97 18.90 17.28 -1.50
C ARG A 97 18.67 16.74 -0.09
N SER A 98 18.70 15.43 0.11
CA SER A 98 18.39 14.79 1.39
C SER A 98 19.62 14.66 2.31
N ILE A 99 19.43 14.16 3.54
CA ILE A 99 20.52 13.79 4.46
C ILE A 99 21.30 12.53 4.05
N LEU A 100 21.04 11.94 2.87
CA LEU A 100 21.82 10.81 2.37
C LEU A 100 23.28 11.22 2.11
N ASN A 101 24.21 10.39 2.58
CA ASN A 101 25.64 10.63 2.45
C ASN A 101 26.18 10.16 1.10
N GLY A 102 26.10 11.04 0.10
CA GLY A 102 26.51 10.78 -1.28
C GLY A 102 25.35 10.52 -2.24
N GLY A 103 24.16 11.06 -1.94
CA GLY A 103 23.01 11.03 -2.85
C GLY A 103 22.62 9.63 -3.29
N THR A 104 22.41 9.42 -4.59
CA THR A 104 22.04 8.11 -5.16
C THR A 104 23.11 7.03 -4.95
N SER A 105 24.37 7.43 -4.82
CA SER A 105 25.49 6.51 -4.53
C SER A 105 25.49 6.03 -3.08
N ALA A 106 24.73 6.68 -2.20
CA ALA A 106 24.57 6.25 -0.82
C ALA A 106 23.72 4.97 -0.70
N ILE A 107 22.88 4.65 -1.70
CA ILE A 107 21.92 3.54 -1.69
C ILE A 107 22.50 2.32 -2.43
N SER A 108 22.35 1.14 -1.83
CA SER A 108 22.76 -0.14 -2.40
C SER A 108 21.69 -1.22 -2.21
N CYS A 109 21.42 -1.97 -3.28
CA CYS A 109 20.52 -3.12 -3.27
C CYS A 109 21.24 -4.47 -3.53
N TRP A 110 22.58 -4.50 -3.57
CA TRP A 110 23.37 -5.68 -4.00
C TRP A 110 23.17 -6.94 -3.17
N LYS A 111 22.72 -6.79 -1.92
CA LYS A 111 22.44 -7.92 -1.02
C LYS A 111 21.04 -8.49 -1.21
N SER A 112 20.24 -7.94 -2.12
CA SER A 112 18.93 -8.49 -2.46
C SER A 112 19.12 -9.73 -3.34
N TYR A 113 18.27 -10.74 -3.17
CA TYR A 113 18.37 -11.98 -3.92
C TYR A 113 17.00 -12.64 -4.09
N TRP A 114 16.89 -13.43 -5.15
CA TRP A 114 15.78 -14.34 -5.38
C TRP A 114 15.96 -15.62 -4.55
N ILE A 115 14.90 -16.10 -3.91
CA ILE A 115 14.88 -17.35 -3.14
C ILE A 115 14.32 -18.47 -4.03
N PRO A 116 15.14 -19.43 -4.49
CA PRO A 116 14.65 -20.58 -5.23
C PRO A 116 13.73 -21.44 -4.36
N GLY A 117 12.59 -21.86 -4.93
CA GLY A 117 11.67 -22.82 -4.29
C GLY A 117 10.54 -22.21 -3.46
N THR A 118 10.71 -21.01 -2.88
CA THR A 118 9.61 -20.26 -2.25
C THR A 118 9.03 -19.16 -3.14
N GLU A 119 9.69 -18.90 -4.26
CA GLU A 119 9.29 -17.85 -5.22
C GLU A 119 9.21 -16.46 -4.58
N GLU A 120 10.09 -16.18 -3.62
CA GLU A 120 10.18 -14.90 -2.92
C GLU A 120 11.44 -14.13 -3.34
N ILE A 121 11.33 -12.80 -3.38
CA ILE A 121 12.46 -11.87 -3.44
C ILE A 121 12.77 -11.41 -2.01
N ASN A 122 13.99 -11.66 -1.53
CA ASN A 122 14.51 -11.01 -0.34
C ASN A 122 15.14 -9.68 -0.75
N VAL A 123 14.53 -8.58 -0.31
CA VAL A 123 14.97 -7.22 -0.64
C VAL A 123 15.81 -6.69 0.52
N VAL A 124 17.04 -6.26 0.22
CA VAL A 124 17.97 -5.67 1.18
C VAL A 124 18.47 -4.34 0.63
N ILE A 125 18.07 -3.25 1.28
CA ILE A 125 18.47 -1.89 0.91
C ILE A 125 19.36 -1.33 2.01
N GLU A 126 20.63 -1.08 1.67
CA GLU A 126 21.60 -0.45 2.56
C GLU A 126 21.85 0.99 2.14
N TYR A 127 21.80 1.92 3.10
CA TYR A 127 22.02 3.34 2.82
C TYR A 127 22.77 4.06 3.95
N LYS A 128 23.42 5.16 3.61
CA LYS A 128 24.20 5.97 4.56
C LYS A 128 23.57 7.36 4.73
N ILE A 129 23.38 7.81 5.97
CA ILE A 129 22.91 9.16 6.30
C ILE A 129 24.02 9.99 6.96
N LYS A 130 23.97 11.31 6.78
CA LYS A 130 24.83 12.28 7.47
C LYS A 130 24.19 12.67 8.80
N ILE A 131 24.97 12.73 9.87
CA ILE A 131 24.52 13.31 11.14
C ILE A 131 24.95 14.78 11.21
N PRO A 132 24.03 15.73 11.41
CA PRO A 132 24.34 17.16 11.49
C PRO A 132 24.83 17.54 12.91
N VAL A 133 25.93 16.94 13.37
CA VAL A 133 26.58 17.35 14.63
C VAL A 133 27.70 18.37 14.36
N PRO A 134 27.62 19.60 14.90
CA PRO A 134 28.58 20.66 14.57
C PRO A 134 30.02 20.42 15.06
N LEU A 135 30.22 19.55 16.05
CA LEU A 135 31.52 19.39 16.75
C LEU A 135 32.43 18.30 16.17
N LEU A 136 31.94 17.41 15.31
CA LEU A 136 32.72 16.32 14.70
C LEU A 136 32.73 16.44 13.18
N LYS A 137 33.78 15.92 12.53
CA LYS A 137 33.81 15.74 11.06
C LYS A 137 32.65 14.82 10.66
N SER A 138 31.53 15.42 10.28
CA SER A 138 30.35 14.85 9.62
C SER A 138 30.19 13.33 9.79
N PRO A 139 29.86 12.83 10.99
CA PRO A 139 29.71 11.40 11.19
C PRO A 139 28.57 10.87 10.33
N SER A 140 28.70 9.63 9.86
CA SER A 140 27.69 8.98 9.03
C SER A 140 27.27 7.66 9.64
N VAL A 141 25.98 7.34 9.48
CA VAL A 141 25.38 6.11 9.99
C VAL A 141 24.91 5.27 8.82
N LYS A 142 25.23 3.98 8.86
CA LYS A 142 24.70 2.98 7.94
C LYS A 142 23.36 2.48 8.48
N LEU A 143 22.34 2.52 7.65
CA LEU A 143 21.02 1.98 7.90
C LEU A 143 20.72 0.87 6.89
N LYS A 144 19.85 -0.05 7.29
CA LYS A 144 19.42 -1.20 6.49
C LYS A 144 17.92 -1.35 6.61
N ASP A 145 17.26 -1.58 5.49
CA ASP A 145 15.88 -2.03 5.42
C ASP A 145 15.83 -3.38 4.71
N GLU A 146 15.13 -4.34 5.30
CA GLU A 146 15.04 -5.71 4.80
C GLU A 146 13.62 -6.22 4.93
N PHE A 147 13.10 -6.77 3.83
CA PHE A 147 11.76 -7.33 3.76
C PHE A 147 11.67 -8.33 2.60
N LYS A 148 10.57 -9.09 2.57
CA LYS A 148 10.30 -10.10 1.54
C LYS A 148 9.10 -9.70 0.70
N VAL A 149 9.16 -10.03 -0.58
CA VAL A 149 8.06 -9.87 -1.53
C VAL A 149 7.89 -11.18 -2.30
N SER A 150 6.71 -11.76 -2.27
CA SER A 150 6.38 -12.91 -3.12
C SER A 150 6.36 -12.49 -4.58
N ALA A 151 6.82 -13.36 -5.48
CA ALA A 151 6.67 -13.11 -6.91
C ALA A 151 5.21 -13.04 -7.33
N TRP A 152 4.98 -12.56 -8.55
CA TRP A 152 3.65 -12.50 -9.15
C TRP A 152 3.28 -13.84 -9.80
N ASN A 153 3.28 -14.92 -9.02
CA ASN A 153 3.04 -16.30 -9.48
C ASN A 153 1.57 -16.71 -9.37
N GLY A 154 0.71 -15.84 -8.85
CA GLY A 154 -0.55 -16.26 -8.23
C GLY A 154 -0.28 -17.01 -6.92
N TYR A 155 -1.35 -17.44 -6.24
CA TYR A 155 -1.24 -18.17 -4.98
C TYR A 155 -0.75 -19.60 -5.25
N GLN A 156 0.56 -19.86 -5.12
CA GLN A 156 1.04 -21.23 -5.02
C GLN A 156 0.62 -21.76 -3.65
N LYS A 157 -0.33 -22.70 -3.66
CA LYS A 157 -0.58 -23.54 -2.50
C LYS A 157 0.73 -24.18 -2.08
N ASP A 158 1.08 -24.01 -0.82
CA ASP A 158 2.14 -24.75 -0.17
C ASP A 158 2.07 -26.21 -0.63
N ARG A 159 3.21 -26.75 -1.05
CA ARG A 159 3.37 -28.11 -1.60
C ARG A 159 3.20 -29.22 -0.55
N LYS A 160 2.41 -28.94 0.49
CA LYS A 160 2.02 -29.79 1.61
C LYS A 160 0.56 -29.55 1.99
N GLU A 161 -0.35 -29.67 1.03
CA GLU A 161 -1.74 -29.95 1.38
C GLU A 161 -2.08 -31.34 0.91
N ASN A 162 -2.45 -32.18 1.88
CA ASN A 162 -3.19 -33.41 1.66
C ASN A 162 -4.34 -33.16 0.66
N GLU A 163 -4.75 -34.20 -0.05
CA GLU A 163 -5.80 -34.18 -1.10
C GLU A 163 -7.13 -33.51 -0.66
N ASP A 164 -7.31 -33.25 0.63
CA ASP A 164 -8.43 -32.53 1.25
C ASP A 164 -8.46 -31.00 0.99
N GLY A 165 -7.38 -30.41 0.47
CA GLY A 165 -7.29 -28.98 0.25
C GLY A 165 -8.07 -28.43 -0.95
N GLN A 166 -8.59 -29.27 -1.85
CA GLN A 166 -9.13 -28.81 -3.14
C GLN A 166 -10.22 -27.72 -2.96
N ILE A 167 -9.96 -26.50 -3.44
CA ILE A 167 -10.94 -25.41 -3.44
C ILE A 167 -11.88 -25.61 -4.62
N VAL A 168 -13.18 -25.51 -4.35
CA VAL A 168 -14.24 -25.59 -5.36
C VAL A 168 -15.17 -24.39 -5.22
N TYR A 169 -15.86 -24.07 -6.30
CA TYR A 169 -16.75 -22.93 -6.39
C TYR A 169 -18.21 -23.39 -6.34
N ILE A 170 -18.99 -22.77 -5.46
CA ILE A 170 -20.42 -22.99 -5.34
C ILE A 170 -21.17 -21.68 -5.50
N THR A 171 -22.42 -21.77 -5.94
CA THR A 171 -23.36 -20.64 -5.85
C THR A 171 -24.29 -20.86 -4.66
N GLU A 172 -24.78 -19.78 -4.04
CA GLU A 172 -25.64 -19.86 -2.85
C GLU A 172 -26.86 -20.78 -3.03
N LYS A 173 -27.45 -20.80 -4.24
CA LYS A 173 -28.61 -21.62 -4.59
C LYS A 173 -28.28 -22.85 -5.45
N GLY A 174 -27.02 -23.05 -5.81
CA GLY A 174 -26.59 -24.13 -6.70
C GLY A 174 -26.48 -25.46 -5.96
N THR A 175 -26.88 -26.55 -6.60
CA THR A 175 -26.79 -27.91 -6.06
C THR A 175 -25.48 -28.62 -6.43
N VAL A 176 -24.69 -28.05 -7.34
CA VAL A 176 -23.43 -28.60 -7.82
C VAL A 176 -22.25 -27.72 -7.45
N TRP A 177 -21.08 -28.33 -7.33
CA TRP A 177 -19.80 -27.64 -7.20
C TRP A 177 -19.06 -27.58 -8.54
N HIS A 178 -18.22 -26.58 -8.68
CA HIS A 178 -17.42 -26.33 -9.88
C HIS A 178 -15.93 -26.32 -9.51
N SER A 179 -15.09 -26.98 -10.28
CA SER A 179 -13.62 -26.90 -10.15
C SER A 179 -13.03 -25.65 -10.81
N ASP A 180 -13.71 -25.11 -11.83
CA ASP A 180 -13.29 -23.95 -12.59
C ASP A 180 -14.23 -22.75 -12.35
N TYR A 181 -13.66 -21.64 -11.89
CA TYR A 181 -14.37 -20.37 -11.68
C TYR A 181 -14.89 -19.78 -13.00
N GLN A 182 -14.21 -20.04 -14.11
CA GLN A 182 -14.57 -19.57 -15.45
C GLN A 182 -15.60 -20.47 -16.14
N CYS A 183 -16.15 -21.47 -15.42
CA CYS A 183 -17.19 -22.32 -15.98
C CYS A 183 -18.37 -21.47 -16.47
N SER A 184 -18.83 -21.71 -17.70
CA SER A 184 -20.02 -21.05 -18.29
C SER A 184 -21.32 -21.18 -17.46
N TYR A 185 -21.38 -22.15 -16.55
CA TYR A 185 -22.49 -22.31 -15.60
C TYR A 185 -22.31 -21.48 -14.32
N LEU A 186 -21.18 -20.83 -14.10
CA LEU A 186 -20.96 -19.81 -13.08
C LEU A 186 -20.99 -18.42 -13.70
N GLN A 187 -20.17 -18.22 -14.74
CA GLN A 187 -20.04 -16.98 -15.49
C GLN A 187 -21.07 -16.95 -16.63
N LEU A 188 -22.22 -16.32 -16.36
CA LEU A 188 -23.25 -16.13 -17.37
C LEU A 188 -22.77 -15.11 -18.42
N SER A 189 -22.86 -15.48 -19.70
CA SER A 189 -22.74 -14.52 -20.79
C SER A 189 -24.03 -13.70 -20.86
N ILE A 190 -23.99 -12.47 -20.31
CA ILE A 190 -25.13 -11.55 -20.30
C ILE A 190 -25.03 -10.66 -21.54
N GLN A 191 -26.11 -10.61 -22.32
CA GLN A 191 -26.23 -9.79 -23.51
C GLN A 191 -27.32 -8.74 -23.32
N TYR A 192 -27.07 -7.53 -23.82
CA TYR A 192 -28.07 -6.47 -23.92
C TYR A 192 -28.69 -6.49 -25.31
N VAL A 193 -30.02 -6.54 -25.38
CA VAL A 193 -30.78 -6.67 -26.63
C VAL A 193 -31.95 -5.71 -26.62
N GLN A 194 -32.32 -5.16 -27.78
CA GLN A 194 -33.55 -4.38 -27.90
C GLN A 194 -34.78 -5.27 -27.71
N TYR A 195 -35.77 -4.80 -26.95
CA TYR A 195 -36.95 -5.61 -26.64
C TYR A 195 -37.75 -6.01 -27.90
N SER A 196 -37.73 -5.17 -28.94
CA SER A 196 -38.31 -5.43 -30.26
C SER A 196 -37.74 -6.70 -30.92
N GLU A 197 -36.45 -6.98 -30.73
CA GLU A 197 -35.74 -8.10 -31.35
C GLU A 197 -35.91 -9.40 -30.54
N LEU A 198 -36.27 -9.29 -29.25
CA LEU A 198 -36.41 -10.43 -28.33
C LEU A 198 -37.39 -11.50 -28.83
N GLN A 199 -38.47 -11.11 -29.51
CA GLN A 199 -39.48 -12.06 -30.03
C GLN A 199 -38.89 -13.07 -31.03
N ASN A 200 -37.86 -12.65 -31.78
CA ASN A 200 -37.19 -13.46 -32.80
C ASN A 200 -36.02 -14.28 -32.23
N MET A 201 -35.58 -13.97 -31.01
CA MET A 201 -34.47 -14.69 -30.37
C MET A 201 -34.94 -15.93 -29.62
N ARG A 202 -34.06 -16.93 -29.58
CA ARG A 202 -34.20 -18.13 -28.75
C ARG A 202 -32.93 -18.31 -27.93
N ASN A 203 -33.05 -19.01 -26.81
CA ASN A 203 -31.88 -19.45 -26.06
C ASN A 203 -31.22 -20.65 -26.76
N GLU A 204 -30.04 -21.05 -26.30
CA GLU A 204 -29.27 -22.19 -26.86
C GLU A 204 -30.06 -23.51 -26.81
N GLY A 205 -31.05 -23.63 -25.93
CA GLY A 205 -31.98 -24.76 -25.85
C GLY A 205 -33.24 -24.63 -26.73
N GLY A 206 -33.34 -23.59 -27.57
CA GLY A 206 -34.49 -23.32 -28.44
C GLY A 206 -35.71 -22.69 -27.76
N GLY A 207 -35.62 -22.34 -26.47
CA GLY A 207 -36.68 -21.73 -25.69
C GLY A 207 -36.86 -20.23 -25.95
N LYS A 208 -38.07 -19.71 -25.70
CA LYS A 208 -38.38 -18.27 -25.74
C LYS A 208 -37.99 -17.59 -24.42
N TYR A 209 -37.72 -16.28 -24.49
CA TYR A 209 -37.46 -15.45 -23.31
C TYR A 209 -38.76 -14.86 -22.76
N HIS A 210 -39.00 -15.08 -21.46
CA HIS A 210 -40.16 -14.59 -20.72
C HIS A 210 -39.76 -13.50 -19.71
N LYS A 211 -40.74 -12.77 -19.18
CA LYS A 211 -40.45 -11.72 -18.19
C LYS A 211 -39.87 -12.31 -16.90
N CYS A 212 -38.85 -11.65 -16.35
CA CYS A 212 -38.37 -11.95 -15.01
C CYS A 212 -39.35 -11.40 -13.95
N GLU A 213 -39.84 -12.27 -13.07
CA GLU A 213 -40.80 -11.93 -12.01
C GLU A 213 -40.22 -10.98 -10.94
N GLN A 214 -38.90 -10.87 -10.84
CA GLN A 214 -38.24 -10.08 -9.78
C GLN A 214 -37.83 -8.67 -10.19
N CYS A 215 -37.59 -8.42 -11.49
CA CYS A 215 -37.09 -7.12 -11.95
C CYS A 215 -37.93 -6.49 -13.07
N VAL A 216 -38.89 -7.22 -13.63
CA VAL A 216 -39.79 -6.68 -14.67
C VAL A 216 -41.16 -6.44 -14.05
N TYR A 217 -41.37 -5.21 -13.58
CA TYR A 217 -42.67 -4.73 -13.12
C TYR A 217 -43.29 -3.85 -14.21
N GLY A 218 -44.45 -4.27 -14.74
CA GLY A 218 -45.12 -3.54 -15.83
C GLY A 218 -44.56 -3.84 -17.23
N GLN A 219 -44.30 -2.79 -18.02
CA GLN A 219 -43.80 -2.92 -19.39
C GLN A 219 -42.29 -3.16 -19.44
N ALA A 220 -41.82 -3.86 -20.47
CA ALA A 220 -40.40 -4.05 -20.71
C ALA A 220 -39.73 -2.72 -21.11
N MET A 221 -38.47 -2.53 -20.69
CA MET A 221 -37.68 -1.40 -21.16
C MET A 221 -37.28 -1.57 -22.63
N ASN A 222 -36.90 -0.48 -23.29
CA ASN A 222 -36.48 -0.49 -24.70
C ASN A 222 -35.35 -1.48 -24.98
N GLY A 223 -34.47 -1.69 -24.00
CA GLY A 223 -33.51 -2.80 -24.02
C GLY A 223 -33.51 -3.59 -22.72
N VAL A 224 -33.25 -4.88 -22.85
CA VAL A 224 -33.33 -5.89 -21.80
C VAL A 224 -32.09 -6.76 -21.81
N TYR A 225 -31.79 -7.36 -20.66
CA TYR A 225 -30.67 -8.28 -20.48
C TYR A 225 -31.15 -9.72 -20.56
N ILE A 226 -30.47 -10.54 -21.38
CA ILE A 226 -30.71 -11.98 -21.50
C ILE A 226 -29.41 -12.75 -21.27
N THR A 227 -29.53 -14.06 -21.07
CA THR A 227 -28.38 -14.98 -21.01
C THR A 227 -28.57 -16.09 -22.01
N SER A 228 -27.49 -16.60 -22.61
CA SER A 228 -27.56 -17.60 -23.69
C SER A 228 -28.31 -18.89 -23.31
N TYR A 229 -28.27 -19.29 -22.03
CA TYR A 229 -28.95 -20.51 -21.53
C TYR A 229 -30.20 -20.22 -20.69
N GLY A 230 -30.44 -18.97 -20.29
CA GLY A 230 -31.64 -18.60 -19.54
C GLY A 230 -32.88 -18.55 -20.43
N ASN A 231 -34.06 -18.52 -19.82
CA ASN A 231 -35.34 -18.33 -20.53
C ASN A 231 -36.07 -17.07 -20.05
N ARG A 232 -35.38 -16.17 -19.36
CA ARG A 232 -35.95 -14.92 -18.85
C ARG A 232 -35.14 -13.72 -19.31
N TYR A 233 -35.84 -12.62 -19.55
CA TYR A 233 -35.24 -11.31 -19.77
C TYR A 233 -35.35 -10.46 -18.51
N HIS A 234 -34.37 -9.58 -18.32
CA HIS A 234 -34.21 -8.79 -17.11
C HIS A 234 -34.07 -7.30 -17.46
N ASN A 235 -34.62 -6.45 -16.60
CA ASN A 235 -34.51 -4.99 -16.70
C ASN A 235 -33.30 -4.44 -15.92
N SER A 236 -32.63 -5.25 -15.10
CA SER A 236 -31.51 -4.81 -14.28
C SER A 236 -30.43 -5.88 -14.18
N LEU A 237 -29.17 -5.49 -14.36
CA LEU A 237 -27.99 -6.33 -14.10
C LEU A 237 -27.89 -6.76 -12.63
N ASN A 238 -28.51 -6.02 -11.71
CA ASN A 238 -28.51 -6.31 -10.29
C ASN A 238 -29.64 -7.26 -9.85
N CYS A 239 -30.41 -7.80 -10.80
CA CYS A 239 -31.48 -8.74 -10.47
C CYS A 239 -30.89 -10.01 -9.83
N SER A 240 -31.42 -10.42 -8.67
CA SER A 240 -30.91 -11.59 -7.92
C SER A 240 -31.08 -12.93 -8.64
N SER A 241 -31.97 -13.00 -9.64
CA SER A 241 -32.10 -14.18 -10.52
C SER A 241 -31.17 -14.13 -11.74
N LEU A 242 -30.53 -13.00 -12.01
CA LEU A 242 -29.50 -12.83 -13.04
C LEU A 242 -28.08 -12.94 -12.46
N LYS A 243 -27.83 -12.29 -11.31
CA LYS A 243 -26.56 -12.34 -10.61
C LYS A 243 -26.41 -13.66 -9.84
N ARG A 244 -25.23 -14.27 -9.91
CA ARG A 244 -24.83 -15.41 -9.08
C ARG A 244 -23.78 -14.95 -8.07
N THR A 245 -24.07 -15.10 -6.79
CA THR A 245 -23.04 -14.96 -5.74
C THR A 245 -22.24 -16.25 -5.68
N ILE A 246 -20.98 -16.19 -6.10
CA ILE A 246 -20.06 -17.33 -6.12
C ILE A 246 -19.23 -17.29 -4.83
N ARG A 247 -19.10 -18.44 -4.18
CA ARG A 247 -18.24 -18.63 -3.00
C ARG A 247 -17.21 -19.71 -3.30
N ALA A 248 -15.97 -19.46 -2.90
CA ALA A 248 -14.90 -20.46 -2.88
C ALA A 248 -14.91 -21.16 -1.52
N VAL A 249 -14.97 -22.48 -1.52
CA VAL A 249 -15.05 -23.32 -0.31
C VAL A 249 -14.16 -24.54 -0.47
N HIS A 250 -13.74 -25.17 0.63
CA HIS A 250 -13.05 -26.45 0.54
C HIS A 250 -14.02 -27.54 0.04
N LYS A 251 -13.51 -28.49 -0.74
CA LYS A 251 -14.32 -29.61 -1.26
C LYS A 251 -14.93 -30.45 -0.15
N SER A 252 -14.26 -30.55 0.99
CA SER A 252 -14.76 -31.19 2.21
C SER A 252 -16.04 -30.54 2.75
N GLU A 253 -16.21 -29.22 2.57
CA GLU A 253 -17.40 -28.48 3.02
C GLU A 253 -18.63 -28.70 2.13
N VAL A 254 -18.45 -29.26 0.93
CA VAL A 254 -19.54 -29.53 -0.03
C VAL A 254 -19.85 -31.01 -0.18
N ALA A 255 -19.52 -31.81 0.84
CA ALA A 255 -19.85 -33.22 0.90
C ALA A 255 -21.35 -33.45 0.61
N GLY A 256 -21.65 -34.24 -0.44
CA GLY A 256 -23.00 -34.54 -0.89
C GLY A 256 -23.51 -33.71 -2.08
N ARG A 257 -22.80 -32.66 -2.52
CA ARG A 257 -23.09 -31.98 -3.80
C ARG A 257 -22.41 -32.67 -4.96
N GLY A 258 -23.14 -32.82 -6.08
CA GLY A 258 -22.59 -33.39 -7.31
C GLY A 258 -21.59 -32.43 -7.99
N GLY A 259 -20.61 -32.99 -8.70
CA GLY A 259 -19.73 -32.20 -9.55
C GLY A 259 -20.46 -31.69 -10.80
N CYS A 260 -20.17 -30.46 -11.19
CA CYS A 260 -20.65 -29.88 -12.44
C CYS A 260 -20.23 -30.73 -13.66
N SER A 261 -21.19 -31.12 -14.50
CA SER A 261 -20.95 -31.95 -15.69
C SER A 261 -19.94 -31.38 -16.70
N LYS A 262 -19.76 -30.04 -16.74
CA LYS A 262 -18.81 -29.37 -17.63
C LYS A 262 -17.39 -29.29 -17.08
N CYS A 263 -17.22 -28.92 -15.80
CA CYS A 263 -15.90 -28.64 -15.25
C CYS A 263 -15.40 -29.66 -14.23
N ALA A 264 -16.28 -30.42 -13.57
CA ALA A 264 -15.90 -31.39 -12.54
C ALA A 264 -15.42 -32.74 -13.09
N LYS A 265 -14.69 -32.72 -14.21
CA LYS A 265 -14.02 -33.90 -14.77
C LYS A 265 -12.66 -34.11 -14.13
#